data_AF-A0A2V7CUL2-F1
#
_entry.id   AF-A0A2V7CUL2-F1
#
_cell.length_a   1.000
_cell.length_b   1.000
_cell.length_c   1.000
_cell.angle_alpha   90.00
_cell.angle_beta   90.00
_cell.angle_gamma   90.00
#
_symmetry.space_group_name_H-M   'P 1'
#
loop_
_entity.id
_entity.type
_entity.pdbx_description
1 polymer ?
#
loop_
_entity_poly.entity_id
_entity_poly.type
_entity_poly.pdbx_seq_one_letter_code
_entity_poly.pdbx_strand_id
1 'polypeptide(L)' 'MVYTESALRFLIDTVGADRVVFGTDWPYDMALDWPVSWILAMESLTQAEKEAILWRNLERLLGI' A
#
# COMPACT_ATOMS: atom_id res chain seq x y z
N MET A 1 2.59 -9.69 -14.19
CA MET A 1 2.11 -8.38 -13.70
C MET A 1 2.23 -8.41 -12.19
N VAL A 2 3.15 -7.65 -11.60
CA VAL A 2 3.47 -7.73 -10.16
C VAL A 2 2.47 -6.93 -9.31
N TYR A 3 1.91 -5.86 -9.87
CA TYR A 3 0.93 -4.99 -9.21
C TYR A 3 -0.51 -5.46 -9.48
N THR A 4 -0.98 -6.43 -8.71
CA THR A 4 -2.40 -6.84 -8.70
C THR A 4 -3.02 -6.62 -7.33
N GLU A 5 -4.31 -6.30 -7.31
CA GLU A 5 -5.07 -6.18 -6.07
C GLU A 5 -5.07 -7.48 -5.27
N SER A 6 -5.17 -8.63 -5.95
CA SER A 6 -5.09 -9.94 -5.32
C SER A 6 -3.76 -10.20 -4.61
N ALA A 7 -2.64 -9.72 -5.17
CA ALA A 7 -1.33 -9.87 -4.55
C ALA A 7 -1.19 -9.01 -3.30
N LEU A 8 -1.69 -7.76 -3.34
CA LEU A 8 -1.69 -6.89 -2.16
C LEU A 8 -2.62 -7.44 -1.07
N ARG A 9 -3.82 -7.90 -1.43
CA ARG A 9 -4.75 -8.51 -0.48
C ARG A 9 -4.14 -9.73 0.22
N PHE A 10 -3.53 -10.62 -0.56
CA PHE A 10 -2.80 -11.78 -0.02
C PHE A 10 -1.69 -11.37 0.95
N LEU A 11 -0.90 -10.35 0.60
CA LEU A 11 0.14 -9.82 1.48
C LEU A 11 -0.47 -9.34 2.80
N ILE A 12 -1.51 -8.51 2.74
CA ILE A 12 -2.18 -7.96 3.93
C ILE A 12 -2.75 -9.09 4.80
N ASP A 13 -3.39 -10.10 4.21
CA ASP A 13 -3.95 -11.23 4.96
C ASP A 13 -2.86 -12.09 5.62
N THR A 14 -1.66 -12.11 5.04
CA THR A 14 -0.52 -12.88 5.56
C THR A 14 0.20 -12.15 6.70
N VAL A 15 0.46 -10.84 6.56
CA VAL A 15 1.30 -10.10 7.52
C VAL A 15 0.53 -9.13 8.41
N GLY A 16 -0.72 -8.83 8.09
CA GLY A 16 -1.52 -7.79 8.73
C GLY A 16 -1.35 -6.42 8.08
N ALA A 17 -2.45 -5.67 7.94
CA ALA A 17 -2.46 -4.35 7.30
C ALA A 17 -1.58 -3.33 8.02
N ASP A 18 -1.33 -3.50 9.31
CA ASP A 18 -0.50 -2.62 10.12
C ASP A 18 1.00 -2.80 9.84
N ARG A 19 1.41 -3.87 9.15
CA ARG A 19 2.83 -4.14 8.80
C ARG A 19 3.20 -3.79 7.37
N VAL A 20 2.26 -3.25 6.60
CA VAL A 20 2.46 -2.89 5.19
C VAL A 20 2.64 -1.38 5.05
N VAL A 21 3.68 -0.95 4.34
CA VAL A 21 3.95 0.46 4.05
C VAL A 21 3.97 0.71 2.55
N PHE A 22 3.51 1.89 2.15
CA PHE A 22 3.52 2.31 0.76
C PHE A 22 4.89 2.85 0.33
N GLY A 23 5.38 2.37 -0.82
CA GLY A 23 6.60 2.86 -1.47
C GLY A 23 6.39 2.92 -2.99
N THR A 24 6.84 4.01 -3.61
CA THR A 24 6.58 4.29 -5.04
C THR A 24 7.67 3.79 -5.97
N ASP A 25 8.86 3.50 -5.43
CA ASP A 25 10.07 3.18 -6.19
C ASP A 25 10.55 4.30 -7.13
N TRP A 26 10.05 5.53 -6.98
CA TRP A 26 10.51 6.69 -7.74
C TRP A 26 11.96 7.05 -7.35
N PRO A 27 12.86 7.37 -8.30
CA PRO A 27 12.65 7.62 -9.73
C PRO A 27 13.00 6.43 -10.66
N TYR A 28 12.96 5.20 -10.16
CA TYR A 28 13.30 4.02 -10.95
C TYR A 28 12.16 3.60 -11.89
N ASP A 29 12.51 2.80 -12.89
CA ASP A 29 11.65 2.35 -14.00
C ASP A 29 10.50 1.42 -13.57
N MET A 30 10.58 0.87 -12.37
CA MET A 30 9.55 0.03 -11.77
C MET A 30 8.42 0.84 -11.11
N ALA A 31 8.52 2.17 -11.06
CA ALA A 31 7.50 3.02 -10.47
C ALA A 31 6.18 2.99 -11.28
N LEU A 32 5.05 3.08 -10.57
CA LEU A 32 3.74 3.31 -11.17
C LEU A 32 3.49 4.83 -11.33
N ASP A 33 2.87 5.25 -12.43
CA ASP A 33 2.59 6.68 -12.71
C ASP A 33 1.67 7.33 -11.66
N TRP A 34 0.64 6.61 -11.20
CA TRP A 34 -0.35 7.10 -10.24
C TRP A 34 -0.52 6.13 -9.06
N PRO A 35 0.51 5.94 -8.23
CA PRO A 35 0.59 4.82 -7.31
C PRO A 35 -0.40 4.96 -6.14
N VAL A 36 -0.73 6.20 -5.75
CA VAL A 36 -1.77 6.48 -4.73
C VAL A 36 -3.15 6.14 -5.27
N SER A 37 -3.48 6.58 -6.49
CA SER A 37 -4.76 6.29 -7.13
C SER A 37 -4.99 4.78 -7.28
N TRP A 38 -3.92 4.03 -7.53
CA TRP A 38 -3.97 2.57 -7.61
C TRP A 38 -4.45 1.92 -6.29
N ILE A 39 -3.95 2.37 -5.13
CA ILE A 39 -4.43 1.88 -3.82
C ILE A 39 -5.86 2.34 -3.54
N LEU A 40 -6.18 3.60 -3.86
CA LEU A 40 -7.51 4.16 -3.61
C LEU A 40 -8.60 3.45 -4.43
N ALA A 41 -8.26 2.96 -5.63
CA ALA A 41 -9.19 2.24 -6.50
C ALA A 41 -9.51 0.81 -6.06
N MET A 42 -8.76 0.23 -5.11
CA MET A 42 -8.99 -1.16 -4.67
C MET A 42 -10.29 -1.31 -3.90
N GLU A 43 -11.12 -2.27 -4.29
CA GLU A 43 -12.42 -2.55 -3.68
C GLU A 43 -12.30 -3.49 -2.48
N SER A 44 -11.28 -4.36 -2.47
CA SER A 44 -10.99 -5.32 -1.39
C SER A 44 -10.37 -4.70 -0.14
N LEU A 45 -10.02 -3.40 -0.18
CA LEU A 45 -9.46 -2.67 0.95
C LEU A 45 -10.49 -1.73 1.56
N THR A 46 -10.63 -1.81 2.87
CA THR A 46 -11.39 -0.82 3.64
C THR A 46 -10.68 0.54 3.63
N GLN A 47 -11.43 1.62 3.92
CA GLN A 47 -10.85 2.95 4.04
C GLN A 47 -9.75 3.01 5.13
N ALA A 48 -9.92 2.28 6.23
CA ALA A 48 -8.94 2.21 7.31
C ALA A 48 -7.64 1.52 6.85
N GLU A 49 -7.73 0.44 6.08
CA GLU A 49 -6.55 -0.23 5.50
C GLU A 49 -5.82 0.66 4.49
N LYS A 50 -6.56 1.40 3.66
CA LYS A 50 -5.98 2.37 2.72
C LYS A 50 -5.17 3.43 3.45
N GLU A 51 -5.73 4.04 4.50
CA GLU A 51 -5.02 5.04 5.31
C GLU A 51 -3.83 4.45 6.07
N ALA A 52 -3.96 3.23 6.60
CA ALA A 52 -2.88 2.53 7.29
C ALA A 52 -1.66 2.39 6.36
N ILE A 53 -1.88 1.87 5.16
CA ILE A 53 -0.82 1.60 4.18
C ILE A 53 -0.23 2.89 3.61
N LEU A 54 -1.07 3.87 3.27
CA LEU A 54 -0.62 5.11 2.62
C LEU A 54 0.23 6.00 3.53
N TRP A 55 -0.07 6.06 4.84
CA TRP A 55 0.63 7.00 5.72
C TRP A 55 0.68 6.60 7.21
N ARG A 56 -0.39 6.09 7.83
CA ARG A 56 -0.41 5.91 9.31
C ARG A 56 0.63 4.89 9.81
N ASN A 57 0.86 3.82 9.06
CA ASN A 57 1.88 2.83 9.42
C ASN A 57 3.29 3.44 9.36
N LEU A 58 3.52 4.31 8.38
CA LEU A 58 4.80 4.98 8.21
C LEU A 58 5.03 6.03 9.31
N GLU A 59 4.01 6.83 9.65
CA GLU A 59 4.08 7.76 10.79
C GLU A 59 4.44 7.03 12.09
N ARG A 60 3.74 5.93 12.39
CA ARG A 60 4.03 5.10 13.56
C ARG A 60 5.43 4.49 13.51
N LEU A 61 5.89 4.06 12.34
CA LEU A 61 7.23 3.48 12.14
C LEU A 61 8.33 4.53 12.36
N LEU A 62 8.10 5.76 11.92
CA LEU A 62 9.06 6.88 12.02
C LEU A 62 8.94 7.66 13.34
N GLY A 63 7.86 7.47 14.09
CA GLY A 63 7.61 8.15 15.37
C GLY A 63 7.29 9.64 15.23
N ILE A 64 6.60 10.03 14.14
CA ILE A 64 6.20 11.41 13.84
C ILE A 64 4.71 11.65 14.04
#